data_AF-A0A9D7AH87-F1
#
_entry.id   AF-A0A9D7AH87-F1
#
_cell.length_a   1.000
_cell.length_b   1.000
_cell.length_c   1.000
_cell.angle_alpha   90.00
_cell.angle_beta   90.00
_cell.angle_gamma   90.00
#
_symmetry.space_group_name_H-M   'P 1'
#
loop_
_entity.id
_entity.type
_entity.pdbx_description
1 polymer ?
#
loop_
_entity_poly.entity_id
_entity_poly.type
_entity_poly.pdbx_seq_one_letter_code
_entity_poly.pdbx_strand_id
1 'polypeptide(L)'
;MFNKKVLCRYCFRGNAVKKHGTAPSGYQRYLCGHCKRTFQREYIYNAYKPPEELEKKREYLNKERLSLLKSLSNIDKSGMVN
;
A
#
# COMPACT_ATOMS: atom_id res chain seq x y z
N MET A 1 13.65 7.38 -15.23
CA MET A 1 13.48 6.75 -13.89
C MET A 1 13.23 7.84 -12.87
N PHE A 2 11.99 8.04 -12.43
CA PHE A 2 11.70 9.01 -11.36
C PHE A 2 12.27 8.46 -10.04
N ASN A 3 13.37 9.04 -9.57
CA ASN A 3 13.94 8.72 -8.26
C ASN A 3 12.94 9.19 -7.19
N LYS A 4 12.09 8.27 -6.71
CA LYS A 4 11.10 8.57 -5.66
C LYS A 4 11.84 8.99 -4.39
N LYS A 5 11.81 10.28 -4.07
CA LYS A 5 12.42 10.82 -2.84
C LYS A 5 11.77 10.14 -1.63
N VAL A 6 12.59 9.52 -0.80
CA VAL A 6 12.13 8.83 0.41
C VAL A 6 12.02 9.84 1.54
N LEU A 7 10.82 10.00 2.10
CA LEU A 7 10.60 10.85 3.27
C LEU A 7 10.87 10.09 4.56
N CYS A 8 11.46 10.76 5.55
CA CYS A 8 11.56 10.22 6.89
C CYS A 8 10.17 10.09 7.51
N ARG A 9 9.81 8.91 8.03
CA ARG A 9 8.51 8.71 8.70
C ARG A 9 8.35 9.42 10.05
N TYR A 10 9.43 9.97 10.61
CA TYR A 10 9.43 10.62 11.92
C TYR A 10 9.42 12.14 11.83
N CYS A 11 10.16 12.73 10.87
CA CYS A 11 10.26 14.18 10.71
C CYS A 11 9.76 14.68 9.35
N PHE A 12 9.28 13.79 8.48
CA PHE A 12 8.71 14.06 7.17
C PHE A 12 9.62 14.80 6.17
N ARG A 13 10.91 14.97 6.48
CA ARG A 13 11.94 15.52 5.59
C ARG A 13 12.59 14.43 4.73
N GLY A 14 12.81 14.71 3.45
CA GLY A 14 13.39 13.76 2.48
C GLY A 14 14.77 14.13 1.93
N ASN A 15 15.22 15.36 2.11
CA ASN A 15 16.47 15.88 1.54
C ASN A 15 17.75 15.29 2.15
N ALA A 16 17.67 14.65 3.32
CA ALA A 16 18.83 14.03 3.98
C ALA A 16 18.59 12.55 4.32
N VAL A 17 17.72 11.86 3.57
CA VAL A 17 17.46 10.43 3.78
C VAL A 17 18.39 9.61 2.89
N LYS A 18 19.17 8.70 3.47
CA LYS A 18 20.08 7.81 2.74
C LYS A 18 19.80 6.34 3.06
N LYS A 19 20.15 5.46 2.12
CA LYS A 19 20.16 4.00 2.34
C LYS A 19 21.12 3.66 3.49
N HIS A 20 20.72 2.75 4.37
CA HIS A 20 21.46 2.37 5.56
C HIS A 20 21.31 0.87 5.85
N GLY A 21 21.81 0.07 4.90
CA GLY A 21 21.73 -1.39 4.95
C GLY A 21 20.34 -1.95 4.64
N THR A 22 20.25 -3.27 4.69
CA THR A 22 19.04 -4.04 4.36
C THR A 22 18.69 -4.88 5.59
N ALA A 23 17.41 -4.99 5.93
CA ALA A 23 16.96 -5.89 6.97
C ALA A 23 17.12 -7.36 6.53
N PRO A 24 17.15 -8.34 7.46
CA PRO A 24 17.17 -9.76 7.10
C PRO A 24 16.03 -10.18 6.17
N SER A 25 14.91 -9.44 6.20
CA SER A 25 13.77 -9.60 5.29
C SER A 25 14.02 -9.16 3.84
N GLY A 26 15.20 -8.62 3.52
CA GLY A 26 15.49 -8.03 2.21
C GLY A 26 14.98 -6.59 2.02
N TYR A 27 14.27 -6.02 3.00
CA TYR A 27 13.76 -4.64 2.90
C TYR A 27 14.84 -3.60 3.18
N GLN A 28 14.89 -2.55 2.36
CA GLN A 28 15.82 -1.44 2.52
C GLN A 28 15.54 -0.66 3.81
N ARG A 29 16.58 -0.48 4.63
CA ARG A 29 16.58 0.46 5.76
C ARG A 29 17.14 1.81 5.32
N TYR A 30 16.65 2.87 5.94
CA TYR A 30 17.04 4.25 5.65
C TYR A 30 17.48 4.93 6.94
N LEU A 31 18.45 5.84 6.84
CA LEU A 31 18.87 6.73 7.92
C LEU A 31 18.48 8.16 7.55
N CYS A 32 17.79 8.85 8.46
CA CYS A 32 17.51 10.27 8.32
C CYS A 32 18.67 11.11 8.86
N GLY A 33 19.24 11.99 8.04
CA GLY A 33 20.29 12.92 8.45
C GLY A 33 19.82 14.04 9.39
N HIS A 34 18.52 14.35 9.42
CA HIS A 34 17.94 15.39 10.29
C HIS A 34 17.70 14.87 11.71
N CYS A 35 16.85 13.85 11.85
CA CYS A 35 16.48 13.31 13.16
C CYS A 35 17.36 12.14 13.63
N LYS A 36 18.34 11.71 12.81
CA LYS A 36 19.28 10.62 13.07
C LYS A 36 18.66 9.23 13.32
N ARG A 37 17.34 9.08 13.11
CA ARG A 37 16.65 7.80 13.26
C ARG A 37 16.77 6.93 12.01
N THR A 38 16.89 5.63 12.22
CA THR A 38 16.74 4.62 11.16
C THR A 38 15.28 4.19 11.03
N PHE A 39 14.84 3.93 9.80
CA PHE A 39 13.49 3.47 9.53
C PHE A 39 13.44 2.57 8.30
N GLN A 40 12.35 1.80 8.20
CA GLN A 40 12.02 0.96 7.06
C GLN A 40 10.63 1.38 6.56
N ARG A 41 10.36 1.20 5.26
CA ARG A 41 9.05 1.54 4.67
C ARG A 41 8.07 0.38 4.66
N GLU A 42 8.59 -0.81 4.42
CA GLU A 42 7.81 -2.03 4.23
C GLU A 42 8.26 -3.03 5.27
N TYR A 43 7.35 -3.63 6.04
CA TYR A 43 7.67 -4.63 7.05
C TYR A 43 7.00 -5.95 6.65
N ILE A 44 7.64 -7.10 6.95
CA ILE A 44 7.01 -8.42 6.73
C ILE A 44 5.76 -8.51 7.62
N TYR A 45 5.92 -8.09 8.87
CA TYR A 45 4.85 -8.05 9.85
C TYR A 45 4.34 -6.62 9.94
N ASN A 46 3.11 -6.39 9.48
CA ASN A 46 2.41 -5.16 9.82
C ASN A 46 2.11 -5.20 11.32
N ALA A 47 2.48 -4.15 12.06
CA ALA A 47 1.91 -3.93 13.39
C ALA A 47 0.38 -3.93 13.26
N TYR A 48 -0.32 -4.27 14.37
CA TYR A 48 -1.78 -4.39 14.43
C TYR A 48 -2.47 -3.35 13.54
N LYS A 49 -3.16 -3.84 12.50
CA LYS A 49 -4.02 -2.99 11.69
C LYS A 49 -5.34 -2.84 12.42
N PRO A 50 -5.80 -1.61 12.71
CA PRO A 50 -7.08 -1.43 13.35
C PRO A 50 -8.17 -2.11 12.49
N PRO A 51 -9.17 -2.76 13.12
CA PRO A 51 -10.23 -3.47 12.40
C PRO A 51 -10.92 -2.61 11.35
N GLU A 52 -11.02 -1.31 11.60
CA GLU A 52 -11.59 -0.31 10.70
C GLU A 52 -10.90 -0.25 9.32
N GLU A 53 -9.58 -0.39 9.26
CA GLU A 53 -8.85 -0.39 7.97
C GLU A 53 -9.14 -1.70 7.18
N LEU A 54 -9.30 -2.81 7.91
CA LEU A 54 -9.67 -4.10 7.31
C LEU A 54 -11.12 -4.09 6.81
N GLU A 55 -12.03 -3.46 7.55
CA GLU A 55 -13.44 -3.26 7.16
C GLU A 55 -13.55 -2.38 5.92
N LYS A 56 -12.86 -1.23 5.89
CA LYS A 56 -12.81 -0.37 4.70
C LYS A 56 -12.29 -1.12 3.48
N LYS A 57 -11.25 -1.93 3.65
CA LYS A 57 -10.71 -2.77 2.56
C LYS A 57 -11.73 -3.82 2.09
N ARG A 58 -12.43 -4.49 3.01
CA ARG A 58 -13.50 -5.45 2.68
C ARG A 58 -14.64 -4.78 1.93
N GLU A 59 -15.07 -3.60 2.37
CA GLU A 59 -16.15 -2.85 1.73
C GLU A 59 -15.78 -2.44 0.30
N TYR A 60 -14.55 -1.95 0.09
CA TYR A 60 -14.03 -1.64 -1.26
C TYR A 60 -14.08 -2.87 -2.17
N LEU A 61 -13.53 -4.00 -1.72
CA LEU A 61 -13.51 -5.24 -2.49
C LEU A 61 -14.92 -5.77 -2.79
N ASN A 62 -15.85 -5.61 -1.84
CA ASN A 62 -17.24 -5.99 -2.03
C ASN A 62 -17.94 -5.11 -3.08
N LYS A 63 -17.68 -3.80 -3.09
CA LYS A 63 -18.20 -2.89 -4.13
C LYS A 63 -17.66 -3.26 -5.51
N GLU A 64 -16.37 -3.56 -5.61
CA GLU A 64 -15.73 -3.98 -6.86
C GLU A 64 -16.32 -5.31 -7.37
N ARG A 65 -16.46 -6.31 -6.49
CA ARG A 65 -17.12 -7.59 -6.80
C ARG A 65 -18.57 -7.40 -7.26
N LEU A 66 -19.34 -6.53 -6.59
CA LEU A 66 -20.73 -6.26 -6.96
C LEU A 66 -20.84 -5.58 -8.33
N SER A 67 -19.91 -4.67 -8.64
CA SER A 67 -19.81 -4.03 -9.96
C SER A 67 -19.56 -5.07 -11.06
N LEU A 68 -18.63 -6.00 -10.83
CA LEU A 68 -18.33 -7.10 -11.76
C LEU A 68 -19.55 -8.01 -11.96
N LEU A 69 -20.21 -8.43 -10.88
CA LEU A 69 -21.42 -9.26 -10.96
C LEU A 69 -22.54 -8.59 -11.77
N LYS A 70 -22.74 -7.28 -11.59
CA LYS A 70 -23.70 -6.51 -12.37
C LYS A 70 -23.34 -6.49 -13.85
N SER A 71 -22.07 -6.27 -14.19
CA SER A 71 -21.62 -6.31 -15.59
C SER A 71 -21.83 -7.68 -16.24
N LEU A 72 -21.62 -8.78 -15.50
CA LEU A 72 -21.84 -10.14 -16.00
C LEU A 72 -23.34 -10.42 -16.22
N SER A 73 -24.21 -10.01 -15.29
CA SER A 73 -25.66 -10.20 -15.42
C SER A 73 -26.29 -9.41 -16.58
N ASN A 74 -25.60 -8.37 -17.08
CA ASN A 74 -26.05 -7.60 -18.24
C ASN A 74 -25.68 -8.30 -19.56
N ILE A 75 -24.71 -9.22 -19.57
CA ILE A 75 -24.31 -9.99 -20.76
C ILE A 75 -25.36 -11.08 -21.07
N ASP A 76 -25.92 -11.71 -20.04
CA ASP A 76 -26.95 -12.75 -20.19
C ASP A 76 -28.27 -12.20 -20.79
N LYS A 77 -28.58 -10.92 -20.56
CA LYS A 77 -29.79 -10.26 -21.11
C LYS A 77 -29.65 -9.81 -22.57
N SER A 78 -28.41 -9.60 -23.05
CA SER A 78 -28.15 -9.30 -24.47
C SER A 78 -28.15 -10.54 -25.37
N GLY A 79 -28.23 -11.75 -24.80
CA GLY A 79 -28.23 -13.02 -25.53
C GLY A 79 -29.58 -13.74 -25.67
N MET A 80 -30.68 -13.15 -25.18
CA MET A 80 -32.06 -13.71 -25.30
C MET A 80 -33.01 -12.77 -26.06
N VAL A 81 -32.48 -12.01 -27.02
CA VAL A 81 -33.28 -11.38 -28.08
C VAL A 81 -32.71 -11.82 -29.43
N ASN A 82 -33.05 -13.06 -29.81
CA ASN A 82 -33.37 -13.55 -31.15
C ASN A 82 -33.81 -15.00 -31.04
#